data_AF-A0A7U3Y863-F1
#
_entry.id   AF-A0A7U3Y863-F1
#
_cell.length_a   1.000
_cell.length_b   1.000
_cell.length_c   1.000
_cell.angle_alpha   90.00
_cell.angle_beta   90.00
_cell.angle_gamma   90.00
#
_symmetry.space_group_name_H-M   'P 1'
#
loop_
_entity.id
_entity.type
_entity.pdbx_description
1 polymer ?
#
loop_
_entity_poly.entity_id
_entity_poly.type
_entity_poly.pdbx_seq_one_letter_code
_entity_poly.pdbx_strand_id
1 'polypeptide(L)'
;MNDWQILRSRYGSKRSYKNRMALSTFELEHFKEWLVDQGADVYTKTEQNELLRFRLNGQLGIWYESGSGNLLMHDLADKYLETAA
;
A
#
# COMPACT_ATOMS: atom_id res chain seq x y z
N MET A 1 10.13 9.64 -13.72
CA MET A 1 8.97 8.74 -13.91
C MET A 1 8.04 8.98 -12.73
N ASN A 2 6.76 9.23 -12.95
CA ASN A 2 5.79 9.51 -11.88
C ASN A 2 5.27 8.20 -11.26
N ASP A 3 4.86 8.18 -9.99
CA ASP A 3 4.38 6.98 -9.27
C ASP A 3 3.31 6.21 -10.04
N TRP A 4 2.39 6.96 -10.66
CA TRP A 4 1.33 6.44 -11.50
C TRP A 4 1.86 5.72 -12.76
N GLN A 5 2.95 6.20 -13.34
CA GLN A 5 3.59 5.58 -14.51
C GLN A 5 4.32 4.30 -14.11
N ILE A 6 4.97 4.28 -12.94
CA ILE A 6 5.67 3.10 -12.41
C ILE A 6 4.67 1.99 -12.12
N LEU A 7 3.62 2.29 -11.34
CA LEU A 7 2.54 1.34 -11.06
C LEU A 7 1.92 0.83 -12.35
N ARG A 8 1.59 1.72 -13.29
CA ARG A 8 1.02 1.30 -14.58
C ARG A 8 1.96 0.41 -15.38
N SER A 9 3.28 0.58 -15.29
CA SER A 9 4.22 -0.29 -16.00
C SER A 9 4.28 -1.71 -15.40
N ARG A 10 4.06 -1.86 -14.09
CA ARG A 10 3.99 -3.18 -13.43
C ARG A 10 2.80 -4.00 -13.94
N TYR A 11 1.68 -3.34 -14.19
CA TYR A 11 0.47 -4.00 -14.66
C TYR A 11 0.38 -3.90 -16.19
N GLY A 12 0.73 -4.99 -16.88
CA GLY A 12 0.81 -5.07 -18.35
C GLY A 12 -0.47 -4.73 -19.13
N SER A 13 -1.61 -4.50 -18.46
CA SER A 13 -2.84 -4.03 -19.10
C SER A 13 -3.61 -3.02 -18.25
N LYS A 14 -4.39 -2.14 -18.92
CA LYS A 14 -5.28 -1.17 -18.26
C LYS A 14 -6.32 -1.85 -17.35
N ARG A 15 -6.81 -3.04 -17.72
CA ARG A 15 -7.80 -3.80 -16.94
C ARG A 15 -7.16 -4.34 -15.65
N SER A 16 -5.96 -4.91 -15.74
CA SER A 16 -5.21 -5.38 -14.58
C SER A 16 -4.89 -4.22 -13.64
N TYR A 17 -4.45 -3.08 -14.17
CA TYR A 17 -4.21 -1.88 -13.38
C TYR A 17 -5.46 -1.34 -12.66
N LYS A 18 -6.63 -1.39 -13.31
CA LYS A 18 -7.90 -0.96 -12.72
C LYS A 18 -8.33 -1.87 -11.56
N ASN A 19 -8.03 -3.16 -11.65
CA ASN A 19 -8.37 -4.17 -10.65
C ASN A 19 -7.19 -4.52 -9.74
N ARG A 20 -6.18 -3.64 -9.66
CA ARG A 20 -4.98 -3.91 -8.85
C ARG A 20 -5.36 -3.97 -7.37
N MET A 21 -4.78 -4.94 -6.68
CA MET A 21 -4.80 -5.04 -5.23
C MET A 21 -3.36 -4.95 -4.74
N ALA A 22 -3.14 -4.20 -3.66
CA ALA A 22 -1.85 -4.17 -2.98
C ALA A 22 -1.81 -5.31 -1.96
N LEU A 23 -2.76 -5.29 -1.03
CA LEU A 23 -2.91 -6.29 0.02
C LEU A 23 -4.39 -6.48 0.35
N SER A 24 -4.74 -7.68 0.80
CA SER A 24 -6.08 -7.97 1.32
C SER A 24 -6.34 -7.13 2.57
N THR A 25 -7.53 -6.53 2.69
CA THR A 25 -7.91 -5.72 3.86
C THR A 25 -7.99 -6.53 5.16
N PHE A 26 -8.07 -7.86 5.06
CA PHE A 26 -7.98 -8.75 6.21
C PHE A 26 -6.60 -8.73 6.89
N GLU A 27 -5.54 -8.35 6.16
CA GLU A 27 -4.17 -8.25 6.69
C GLU A 27 -3.92 -6.91 7.42
N LEU A 28 -4.96 -6.08 7.61
CA LEU A 28 -4.78 -4.71 8.08
C LEU A 28 -3.98 -4.59 9.37
N GLU A 29 -4.36 -5.35 10.40
CA GLU A 29 -3.69 -5.27 11.71
C GLU A 29 -2.24 -5.77 11.62
N HIS A 30 -2.01 -6.92 10.99
CA HIS A 30 -0.66 -7.48 10.81
C HIS A 30 0.24 -6.56 10.00
N PHE A 31 -0.28 -5.99 8.91
CA PHE A 31 0.47 -5.07 8.08
C PHE A 31 0.78 -3.77 8.81
N LYS A 32 -0.15 -3.28 9.64
CA LYS A 32 0.06 -2.09 10.46
C LYS A 32 1.14 -2.30 11.52
N GLU A 33 1.16 -3.45 12.19
CA GLU A 33 2.23 -3.84 13.12
C GLU A 33 3.58 -3.91 12.40
N TRP A 34 3.63 -4.60 11.26
CA TRP A 34 4.83 -4.69 10.43
C TRP A 34 5.33 -3.31 9.97
N LEU A 35 4.44 -2.40 9.60
CA LEU A 35 4.79 -1.02 9.24
C LEU A 35 5.47 -0.28 10.40
N VAL A 36 4.98 -0.47 11.63
CA VAL A 36 5.61 0.12 12.83
C VAL A 36 7.00 -0.47 13.06
N ASP A 37 7.18 -1.77 12.85
CA ASP A 37 8.49 -2.42 12.94
C ASP A 37 9.48 -1.89 11.90
N GLN A 38 8.99 -1.53 10.70
CA GLN A 38 9.80 -0.85 9.68
C GLN A 38 10.07 0.64 9.98
N GLY A 39 9.52 1.17 11.08
CA GLY A 39 9.67 2.57 11.48
C GLY A 39 8.76 3.53 10.71
N ALA A 40 7.60 3.07 10.22
CA ALA A 40 6.61 3.94 9.60
C ALA A 40 5.74 4.65 10.65
N ASP A 41 5.45 5.92 10.40
CA ASP A 41 4.49 6.70 11.17
C ASP A 41 3.07 6.42 10.67
N VAL A 42 2.29 5.66 11.42
CA VAL A 42 0.88 5.36 11.08
C VAL A 42 -0.03 6.46 11.63
N TYR A 43 -0.82 7.08 10.75
CA TYR A 43 -1.77 8.12 11.13
C TYR A 43 -3.09 7.53 11.61
N THR A 44 -3.65 8.12 12.67
CA THR A 44 -4.97 7.75 13.22
C THR A 44 -6.15 8.34 12.47
N LYS A 45 -5.93 9.43 11.72
CA LYS A 45 -6.96 10.07 10.89
C LYS A 45 -6.78 9.63 9.43
N THR A 46 -7.76 8.89 8.93
CA THR A 46 -7.90 8.56 7.52
C THR A 46 -8.93 9.48 6.86
N GLU A 47 -8.72 9.80 5.59
CA GLU A 47 -9.73 10.47 4.77
C GLU A 47 -10.77 9.46 4.24
N GLN A 48 -11.81 9.96 3.57
CA GLN A 48 -12.88 9.12 3.05
C GLN A 48 -12.35 8.04 2.08
N ASN A 49 -12.67 6.77 2.34
CA ASN A 49 -12.23 5.55 1.65
C ASN A 49 -10.75 5.15 1.85
N GLU A 50 -10.01 5.84 2.73
CA GLU A 50 -8.67 5.42 3.16
C GLU A 50 -8.81 4.45 4.35
N LEU A 51 -8.30 3.23 4.16
CA LEU A 51 -8.23 2.23 5.21
C LEU A 51 -7.06 2.50 6.16
N LEU A 52 -5.91 2.90 5.59
CA LEU A 52 -4.70 3.19 6.34
C LEU A 52 -3.93 4.32 5.67
N ARG A 53 -3.43 5.24 6.47
CA ARG A 53 -2.51 6.29 6.04
C ARG A 53 -1.25 6.22 6.88
N PHE A 54 -0.10 6.22 6.24
CA PHE A 54 1.18 6.13 6.94
C PHE A 54 2.27 6.94 6.22
N ARG A 55 3.38 7.18 6.89
CA ARG A 55 4.57 7.80 6.31
C ARG A 55 5.79 6.96 6.60
N LEU A 56 6.57 6.65 5.59
CA LEU A 56 7.84 5.95 5.74
C LEU A 56 8.92 6.76 5.02
N ASN A 57 10.01 7.08 5.71
CA ASN A 57 11.14 7.84 5.16
C ASN A 57 10.72 9.15 4.45
N GLY A 58 9.73 9.85 5.01
CA GLY A 58 9.20 11.11 4.45
C GLY A 58 8.20 10.94 3.31
N GLN A 59 7.99 9.73 2.78
CA GLN A 59 7.03 9.42 1.73
C GLN A 59 5.68 8.99 2.30
N LEU A 60 4.59 9.52 1.73
CA LEU A 60 3.22 9.20 2.15
C LEU A 60 2.76 7.89 1.50
N GLY A 61 2.30 6.94 2.30
CA GLY A 61 1.64 5.72 1.91
C GLY A 61 0.15 5.80 2.20
N ILE A 62 -0.68 5.36 1.24
CA ILE A 62 -2.13 5.31 1.40
C ILE A 62 -2.62 3.94 0.94
N TRP A 63 -3.39 3.31 1.81
CA TRP A 63 -4.14 2.10 1.54
C TRP A 63 -5.63 2.44 1.55
N TYR A 64 -6.34 2.02 0.51
CA TYR A 64 -7.78 2.24 0.36
C TYR A 64 -8.58 1.01 0.78
N GLU A 65 -9.83 1.21 1.19
CA GLU A 65 -10.76 0.14 1.57
C GLU A 65 -11.01 -0.88 0.45
N SER A 66 -10.77 -0.49 -0.81
CA SER A 66 -10.81 -1.39 -1.98
C SER A 66 -9.68 -2.44 -2.01
N GLY A 67 -8.72 -2.38 -1.08
CA GLY A 67 -7.50 -3.20 -1.08
C GLY A 67 -6.39 -2.67 -2.01
N SER A 68 -6.66 -1.61 -2.76
CA SER A 68 -5.65 -0.93 -3.60
C SER A 68 -4.90 0.15 -2.82
N GLY A 69 -3.74 0.59 -3.32
CA GLY A 69 -2.98 1.66 -2.70
C GLY A 69 -2.23 2.52 -3.70
N ASN A 70 -1.45 3.46 -3.16
CA ASN A 70 -0.44 4.18 -3.94
C ASN A 70 0.84 3.33 -4.12
N LEU A 71 1.82 3.85 -4.85
CA LEU A 71 3.02 3.08 -5.21
C LEU A 71 3.74 2.54 -3.96
N LEU A 72 3.93 3.39 -2.96
CA LEU A 72 4.58 2.99 -1.71
C LEU A 72 3.82 1.86 -1.00
N MET A 73 2.49 1.91 -0.97
CA MET A 73 1.68 0.82 -0.39
C MET A 73 1.86 -0.49 -1.14
N HIS A 74 1.90 -0.47 -2.47
CA HIS A 74 2.17 -1.67 -3.28
C HIS A 74 3.58 -2.22 -3.01
N ASP A 75 4.59 -1.36 -2.96
CA ASP A 75 5.99 -1.76 -2.72
C ASP A 75 6.16 -2.42 -1.34
N LEU A 76 5.47 -1.90 -0.34
CA LEU A 76 5.52 -2.43 1.01
C LEU A 76 4.68 -3.70 1.17
N ALA A 77 3.55 -3.80 0.48
CA ALA A 77 2.76 -5.02 0.44
C ALA A 77 3.56 -6.18 -0.17
N ASP A 78 4.28 -5.94 -1.28
CA ASP A 78 5.14 -6.95 -1.90
C ASP A 78 6.22 -7.44 -0.91
N LYS A 79 6.88 -6.51 -0.21
CA LYS A 79 7.89 -6.84 0.83
C LYS A 79 7.30 -7.59 2.01
N TYR A 80 6.11 -7.19 2.48
CA TYR A 80 5.41 -7.86 3.57
C TYR A 80 5.14 -9.33 3.21
N LEU A 81 4.64 -9.58 2.00
CA LEU A 81 4.37 -10.92 1.51
C LEU A 81 5.66 -11.75 1.33
N GLU A 82 6.77 -11.13 0.93
CA GLU A 82 8.09 -11.79 0.90
C GLU A 82 8.59 -12.17 2.30
N THR A 83 8.33 -11.34 3.32
CA THR A 83 8.74 -11.64 4.71
C THR A 83 7.81 -12.62 5.43
N ALA A 84 6.57 -12.77 4.96
CA ALA A 84 5.58 -13.68 5.53
C ALA A 84 5.64 -15.10 4.92
N ALA A 85 6.45 -15.31 3.88
CA ALA A 85 6.67 -16.60 3.20
C ALA A 85 7.83 -17.39 3.83
#